data_AF-A0A7X1IYZ4-F1
#
_entry.id   AF-A0A7X1IYZ4-F1
#
_cell.length_a   1.000
_cell.length_b   1.000
_cell.length_c   1.000
_cell.angle_alpha   90.00
_cell.angle_beta   90.00
_cell.angle_gamma   90.00
#
_symmetry.space_group_name_H-M   'P 1'
#
loop_
_entity.id
_entity.type
_entity.pdbx_description
1 polymer ?
#
loop_
_entity_poly.entity_id
_entity_poly.type
_entity_poly.pdbx_seq_one_letter_code
_entity_poly.pdbx_strand_id
1 'polypeptide(L)'
;MGNRADDEGTDVEIYCKPLTDTVHADTPTGAPEELLALLDGLGFERRTAVTAGPVYIWHEAPAHLTEDEKKQLATRAVPALITAGYEVFLPDYLFDPVVYQQAVHDIRTRQVRPQPPKPAPAAAVTASPRRAP
;
A
#
# COMPACT_ATOMS: atom_id res chain seq x y z
N MET A 1 13.22 -11.12 17.26
CA MET A 1 12.14 -10.15 17.02
C MET A 1 11.56 -10.48 15.65
N GLY A 2 10.36 -11.05 15.64
CA GLY A 2 9.55 -11.21 14.43
C GLY A 2 8.82 -9.90 14.13
N ASN A 3 8.12 -9.85 12.99
CA ASN A 3 7.21 -8.73 12.74
C ASN A 3 5.98 -8.88 13.63
N ARG A 4 5.34 -7.77 13.97
CA ARG A 4 4.17 -7.77 14.87
C ARG A 4 3.01 -8.62 14.32
N ALA A 5 2.83 -8.63 13.00
CA ALA A 5 1.93 -9.52 12.29
C ALA A 5 2.24 -11.02 12.48
N ASP A 6 3.52 -11.41 12.62
CA ASP A 6 3.90 -12.79 12.93
C ASP A 6 3.49 -13.19 14.35
N ASP A 7 3.50 -12.23 15.29
CA ASP A 7 3.18 -12.45 16.70
C ASP A 7 1.66 -12.46 16.95
N GLU A 8 0.89 -11.68 16.19
CA GLU A 8 -0.57 -11.52 16.33
C GLU A 8 -1.38 -12.39 15.35
N GLY A 9 -0.73 -13.02 14.37
CA GLY A 9 -1.35 -13.97 13.44
C GLY A 9 -2.26 -13.34 12.38
N THR A 10 -2.07 -12.06 12.07
CA THR A 10 -2.82 -11.32 11.03
C THR A 10 -1.95 -11.09 9.80
N ASP A 11 -2.56 -10.84 8.64
CA ASP A 11 -1.80 -10.57 7.41
C ASP A 11 -1.22 -9.16 7.38
N VAL A 12 -1.89 -8.19 8.02
CA VAL A 12 -1.43 -6.80 8.13
C VAL A 12 -1.84 -6.20 9.47
N GLU A 13 -0.88 -5.61 10.18
CA GLU A 13 -1.14 -4.79 11.35
C GLU A 13 -0.83 -3.32 11.09
N ILE A 14 -1.84 -2.47 11.22
CA ILE A 14 -1.68 -1.03 11.07
C ILE A 14 -1.76 -0.38 12.45
N TYR A 15 -0.71 0.32 12.88
CA TYR A 15 -0.67 1.00 14.18
C TYR A 15 0.07 2.32 14.14
N CYS A 16 -0.24 3.23 15.06
CA CYS A 16 0.57 4.43 15.25
C CYS A 16 1.71 4.10 16.22
N LYS A 17 2.95 4.34 15.79
CA LYS A 17 4.12 4.13 16.62
C LYS A 17 4.16 5.21 17.71
N PRO A 18 4.16 4.82 19.00
CA PRO A 18 4.12 5.76 20.10
C PRO A 18 5.33 6.71 20.03
N LEU A 19 5.09 7.98 20.36
CA LEU A 19 6.09 9.08 20.38
C LEU A 19 6.53 9.61 19.01
N THR A 20 6.10 9.01 17.90
CA THR A 20 6.53 9.43 16.54
C THR A 20 5.38 9.86 15.63
N ASP A 21 4.13 9.65 16.03
CA ASP A 21 2.93 9.89 15.20
C ASP A 21 3.04 9.29 13.79
N THR A 22 3.87 8.25 13.64
CA THR A 22 4.11 7.55 12.39
C THR A 22 3.20 6.34 12.38
N VAL A 23 2.34 6.25 11.38
CA VAL A 23 1.54 5.05 11.16
C VAL A 23 2.42 4.02 10.45
N HIS A 24 2.56 2.85 11.06
CA HIS A 24 3.23 1.69 10.52
C HIS A 24 2.17 0.69 10.03
N ALA A 25 2.50 -0.01 8.95
CA ALA A 25 1.81 -1.18 8.45
C ALA A 25 2.82 -2.33 8.37
N ASP A 26 2.75 -3.22 9.36
CA ASP A 26 3.64 -4.37 9.47
C ASP A 26 2.97 -5.59 8.83
N THR A 27 3.75 -6.34 8.05
CA THR A 27 3.32 -7.59 7.38
C THR A 27 4.15 -8.76 7.91
N PRO A 28 3.66 -10.01 7.83
CA PRO A 28 4.41 -11.17 8.30
C PRO A 28 5.73 -11.32 7.54
N THR A 29 6.71 -11.99 8.17
CA THR A 29 8.01 -12.25 7.57
C THR A 29 7.84 -13.10 6.31
N GLY A 30 8.29 -12.59 5.16
CA GLY A 30 8.10 -13.28 3.87
C GLY A 30 6.71 -13.10 3.26
N ALA A 31 5.99 -12.05 3.66
CA ALA A 31 4.73 -11.64 3.02
C ALA A 31 4.85 -11.63 1.48
N PRO A 32 3.77 -12.02 0.77
CA PRO A 32 3.79 -12.09 -0.69
C PRO A 32 4.01 -10.69 -1.29
N GLU A 33 4.78 -10.63 -2.38
CA GLU A 33 5.08 -9.35 -3.06
C GLU A 33 3.80 -8.63 -3.52
N GLU A 34 2.72 -9.36 -3.78
CA GLU A 34 1.41 -8.78 -4.10
C GLU A 34 0.85 -7.94 -2.94
N LEU A 35 0.99 -8.39 -1.70
CA LEU A 35 0.59 -7.63 -0.51
C LEU A 35 1.47 -6.39 -0.34
N LEU A 36 2.78 -6.54 -0.53
CA LEU A 36 3.72 -5.42 -0.42
C LEU A 36 3.44 -4.36 -1.50
N ALA A 37 3.20 -4.78 -2.73
CA ALA A 37 2.86 -3.89 -3.84
C ALA A 37 1.48 -3.25 -3.66
N LEU A 38 0.54 -3.93 -3.01
CA LEU A 38 -0.75 -3.36 -2.64
C LEU A 38 -0.57 -2.22 -1.63
N LEU A 39 0.26 -2.40 -0.60
CA LEU A 39 0.56 -1.34 0.38
C LEU A 39 1.24 -0.13 -0.28
N ASP A 40 2.18 -0.35 -1.20
CA ASP A 40 2.77 0.72 -2.01
C ASP A 40 1.71 1.48 -2.83
N GLY A 41 0.81 0.75 -3.48
CA GLY A 41 -0.28 1.32 -4.28
C GLY A 41 -1.31 2.09 -3.45
N LEU A 42 -1.43 1.78 -2.16
CA LEU A 42 -2.28 2.48 -1.20
C LEU A 42 -1.63 3.74 -0.63
N GLY A 43 -0.34 3.97 -0.91
CA GLY A 43 0.38 5.18 -0.54
C GLY A 43 1.25 5.04 0.70
N PHE A 44 1.46 3.83 1.21
CA PHE A 44 2.50 3.60 2.21
C PHE A 44 3.88 3.58 1.56
N GLU A 45 4.90 4.04 2.28
CA GLU A 45 6.29 3.95 1.87
C GLU A 45 6.89 2.63 2.38
N ARG A 46 7.32 1.77 1.45
CA ARG A 46 8.08 0.58 1.79
C ARG A 46 9.44 0.96 2.36
N ARG A 47 9.73 0.44 3.55
CA ARG A 47 11.03 0.52 4.22
C ARG A 47 11.65 -0.86 4.30
N THR A 48 12.96 -0.90 4.13
CA THR A 48 13.73 -2.13 4.25
C THR A 48 14.92 -1.88 5.17
N ALA A 49 15.12 -2.76 6.14
CA ALA A 49 16.37 -2.83 6.90
C ALA A 49 17.06 -4.15 6.60
N VAL A 50 18.24 -4.03 5.99
CA VAL A 50 19.18 -5.14 5.89
C VAL A 50 19.94 -5.21 7.20
N THR A 51 19.63 -6.22 8.02
CA THR A 51 20.39 -6.53 9.23
C THR A 51 21.37 -7.66 8.94
N ALA A 52 22.20 -8.04 9.92
CA ALA A 52 23.05 -9.24 9.82
C ALA A 52 22.22 -10.56 9.76
N GLY A 53 20.89 -10.50 9.91
CA GLY A 53 19.95 -11.61 9.81
C GLY A 53 18.91 -11.39 8.70
N PRO A 54 17.63 -11.76 8.90
CA PRO A 54 16.61 -11.62 7.86
C PRO A 54 16.43 -10.15 7.45
N VAL A 55 16.04 -9.95 6.18
CA VAL A 55 15.66 -8.62 5.67
C VAL A 55 14.30 -8.28 6.27
N TYR A 56 14.25 -7.19 7.02
CA TYR A 56 13.01 -6.68 7.58
C TYR A 56 12.40 -5.69 6.59
N ILE A 57 11.17 -5.97 6.18
CA ILE A 57 10.38 -5.11 5.31
C ILE A 57 9.17 -4.67 6.12
N TRP A 58 8.96 -3.37 6.22
CA TRP A 58 7.76 -2.78 6.80
C TRP A 58 7.30 -1.62 5.95
N HIS A 59 6.07 -1.19 6.13
CA HIS A 59 5.52 -0.03 5.46
C HIS A 59 5.20 1.06 6.47
N GLU A 60 5.43 2.31 6.11
CA GLU A 60 5.08 3.45 6.97
C GLU A 60 4.33 4.52 6.17
N ALA A 61 3.43 5.24 6.82
CA ALA A 61 2.77 6.37 6.20
C ALA A 61 3.82 7.47 5.92
N PRO A 62 3.74 8.16 4.77
CA PRO A 62 4.71 9.18 4.41
C PRO A 62 4.88 10.23 5.52
N ALA A 63 6.14 10.53 5.87
CA ALA A 63 6.46 11.39 7.00
C ALA A 63 5.94 12.84 6.87
N HIS A 64 5.68 13.27 5.64
CA HIS A 64 5.17 14.61 5.34
C HIS A 64 3.66 14.78 5.60
N LEU A 65 2.92 13.68 5.81
CA LEU A 65 1.50 13.73 6.10
C LEU A 65 1.23 14.15 7.54
N THR A 66 0.15 14.91 7.72
CA THR A 66 -0.41 15.24 9.04
C THR A 66 -1.01 14.00 9.70
N GLU A 67 -1.25 14.07 11.02
CA GLU A 67 -1.85 12.96 11.76
C GLU A 67 -3.21 12.54 11.19
N ASP A 68 -4.06 13.51 10.83
CA ASP A 68 -5.36 13.23 10.21
C ASP A 68 -5.22 12.60 8.83
N GLU A 69 -4.28 13.05 8.00
CA GLU A 69 -4.01 12.43 6.69
C GLU A 69 -3.49 10.99 6.85
N LYS A 70 -2.65 10.73 7.85
CA LYS A 70 -2.17 9.38 8.18
C LYS A 70 -3.31 8.47 8.63
N LYS A 71 -4.25 8.97 9.45
CA LYS A 71 -5.47 8.25 9.86
C LYS A 71 -6.36 7.94 8.67
N GLN A 72 -6.56 8.92 7.79
CA GLN A 72 -7.34 8.73 6.56
C GLN A 72 -6.70 7.68 5.65
N LEU A 73 -5.37 7.72 5.48
CA LEU A 73 -4.62 6.74 4.70
C LEU A 73 -4.77 5.34 5.29
N ALA A 74 -4.57 5.19 6.61
CA ALA A 74 -4.72 3.93 7.32
C ALA A 74 -6.13 3.33 7.15
N THR A 75 -7.15 4.15 7.41
CA THR A 75 -8.56 3.74 7.29
C THR A 75 -8.91 3.36 5.85
N ARG A 76 -8.44 4.12 4.86
CA ARG A 76 -8.70 3.86 3.44
C ARG A 76 -8.05 2.57 2.96
N ALA A 77 -6.93 2.17 3.55
CA ALA A 77 -6.23 0.94 3.20
C ALA A 77 -7.01 -0.31 3.61
N VAL A 78 -7.73 -0.28 4.74
CA VAL A 78 -8.47 -1.44 5.28
C VAL A 78 -9.41 -2.09 4.26
N PRO A 79 -10.38 -1.38 3.65
CA PRO A 79 -11.32 -2.04 2.74
C PRO A 79 -10.64 -2.56 1.46
N ALA A 80 -9.53 -1.97 1.03
CA ALA A 80 -8.78 -2.46 -0.12
C ALA A 80 -8.08 -3.79 0.19
N LEU A 81 -7.46 -3.88 1.37
CA LEU A 81 -6.80 -5.10 1.86
C LEU A 81 -7.81 -6.23 2.11
N ILE A 82 -8.95 -5.93 2.75
CA ILE A 82 -10.04 -6.91 2.94
C ILE A 82 -10.59 -7.39 1.59
N THR A 83 -10.76 -6.49 0.62
CA THR A 83 -11.24 -6.87 -0.73
C THR A 83 -10.23 -7.77 -1.45
N ALA A 84 -8.94 -7.61 -1.18
CA ALA A 84 -7.87 -8.49 -1.69
C ALA A 84 -7.77 -9.82 -0.92
N GLY A 85 -8.55 -10.02 0.15
CA GLY A 85 -8.62 -11.26 0.91
C GLY A 85 -7.66 -11.35 2.10
N TYR A 86 -7.07 -10.22 2.51
CA TYR A 86 -6.16 -10.16 3.66
C TYR A 86 -6.88 -9.81 4.96
N GLU A 87 -6.45 -10.40 6.06
CA GLU A 87 -6.89 -10.05 7.41
C GLU A 87 -6.10 -8.86 7.94
N VAL A 88 -6.81 -7.78 8.29
CA VAL A 88 -6.20 -6.51 8.72
C VAL A 88 -6.65 -6.15 10.11
N PHE A 89 -5.69 -5.83 10.98
CA PHE A 89 -5.94 -5.20 12.25
C PHE A 89 -5.70 -3.69 12.16
N LEU A 90 -6.71 -2.90 12.51
CA LEU A 90 -6.62 -1.44 12.68
C LEU A 90 -7.25 -1.06 14.02
N PRO A 91 -6.54 -0.36 14.91
CA PRO A 91 -7.10 0.05 16.19
C PRO A 91 -8.11 1.18 16.04
N ASP A 92 -9.12 1.20 16.93
CA ASP A 92 -10.28 2.11 16.86
C ASP A 92 -9.91 3.60 16.79
N TYR A 93 -8.80 4.01 17.41
CA TYR A 93 -8.36 5.41 17.40
C TYR A 93 -7.81 5.90 16.06
N LEU A 94 -7.47 4.98 15.14
CA LEU A 94 -7.09 5.30 13.76
C LEU A 94 -8.26 5.16 12.79
N PHE A 95 -9.36 4.53 13.21
CA PHE A 95 -10.49 4.22 12.36
C PHE A 95 -11.43 5.41 12.22
N ASP A 96 -11.63 5.85 10.98
CA ASP A 96 -12.64 6.85 10.63
C ASP A 96 -13.79 6.20 9.83
N PRO A 97 -15.01 6.09 10.40
CA PRO A 97 -16.12 5.42 9.72
C PRO A 97 -16.54 6.12 8.42
N VAL A 98 -16.37 7.44 8.31
CA VAL A 98 -16.75 8.21 7.11
C VAL A 98 -15.78 7.91 5.98
N VAL A 99 -14.48 7.94 6.28
CA VAL A 99 -13.42 7.62 5.31
C VAL A 99 -13.52 6.17 4.86
N TYR A 100 -13.82 5.25 5.77
CA TYR A 100 -14.03 3.85 5.45
C TYR A 100 -15.15 3.65 4.42
N GLN A 101 -16.31 4.27 4.65
CA GLN A 101 -17.45 4.17 3.73
C GLN A 101 -17.12 4.76 2.36
N GLN A 102 -16.43 5.91 2.32
CA GLN A 102 -15.97 6.51 1.07
C GLN A 102 -15.01 5.58 0.31
N ALA A 103 -14.06 4.96 1.01
CA ALA A 103 -13.11 4.02 0.43
C ALA A 103 -13.80 2.78 -0.16
N VAL A 104 -14.78 2.21 0.54
CA VAL A 104 -15.62 1.11 0.02
C VAL A 104 -16.38 1.53 -1.24
N HIS A 105 -16.96 2.73 -1.24
CA HIS A 105 -17.67 3.25 -2.40
C HIS A 105 -16.73 3.48 -3.61
N ASP A 106 -15.53 4.00 -3.38
CA ASP A 106 -14.50 4.18 -4.39
C ASP A 106 -14.06 2.84 -5.01
N ILE A 107 -13.82 1.82 -4.19
CA ILE A 107 -13.46 0.48 -4.67
C ILE A 107 -14.58 -0.09 -5.53
N ARG A 108 -15.83 0.00 -5.06
CA ARG A 108 -17.01 -0.50 -5.79
C ARG A 108 -17.20 0.22 -7.12
N THR A 109 -17.05 1.54 -7.16
CA THR A 109 -17.20 2.31 -8.41
C THR A 109 -16.06 2.03 -9.40
N ARG A 110 -14.83 1.81 -8.93
CA ARG A 110 -13.70 1.39 -9.77
C ARG A 110 -13.91 0.01 -10.37
N GLN A 111 -14.47 -0.94 -9.63
CA GLN A 111 -14.79 -2.27 -10.17
C GLN A 111 -15.87 -2.23 -11.26
N VAL A 112 -16.83 -1.30 -11.16
CA VAL A 112 -17.89 -1.13 -12.15
C VAL A 112 -17.41 -0.42 -13.41
N ARG A 113 -16.31 0.35 -13.33
CA ARG A 113 -15.75 1.08 -14.48
C ARG A 113 -14.59 0.29 -15.10
N PRO A 114 -14.77 -0.41 -16.24
CA PRO A 114 -13.64 -0.99 -16.94
C PRO A 114 -12.66 0.13 -17.30
N GLN A 115 -11.41 -0.02 -16.86
CA GLN A 115 -10.36 0.92 -17.22
C GLN A 115 -10.23 0.95 -18.76
N PRO A 116 -10.29 2.13 -19.41
CA PRO A 116 -9.95 2.20 -20.81
C PRO A 116 -8.48 1.78 -20.98
N PRO A 117 -8.14 0.94 -21.97
CA PRO A 117 -6.78 0.46 -22.17
C PRO A 117 -5.82 1.64 -22.34
N LYS A 118 -4.75 1.63 -21.53
CA LYS A 118 -3.64 2.60 -21.59
C LYS A 118 -3.07 2.58 -23.02
N PRO A 119 -2.98 3.71 -23.74
CA PRO A 119 -2.37 3.72 -25.07
C PRO A 119 -0.91 3.28 -24.93
N ALA A 120 -0.55 2.24 -25.69
CA ALA A 120 0.81 1.73 -25.74
C ALA A 120 1.77 2.86 -26.19
N PRO A 121 2.98 2.96 -25.61
CA PRO A 121 3.97 3.92 -26.08
C PRO A 121 4.31 3.59 -27.54
N ALA A 122 4.05 4.55 -28.44
CA ALA A 122 4.46 4.45 -29.82
C ALA A 122 5.99 4.29 -29.86
N ALA A 123 6.45 3.12 -30.28
CA ALA A 123 7.84 2.90 -30.60
C ALA A 123 8.23 3.87 -31.72
N ALA A 124 8.91 4.96 -31.36
CA ALA A 124 9.58 5.83 -32.31
C ALA A 124 10.74 5.04 -32.92
N VAL A 125 10.48 4.40 -34.06
CA VAL A 125 11.52 3.72 -34.84
C VAL A 125 12.43 4.80 -35.44
N THR A 126 13.63 4.90 -34.89
CA THR A 126 14.71 5.73 -35.43
C THR A 126 15.33 5.11 -36.68
N ALA A 127 15.43 5.95 -37.72
CA ALA A 127 16.46 6.00 -38.78
C ALA A 127 16.56 4.88 -39.85
N SER A 128 16.54 5.28 -41.13
CA SER A 128 17.78 5.43 -41.93
C SER A 128 17.54 5.96 -43.36
N PRO A 129 18.54 6.62 -43.99
CA PRO A 129 18.41 7.35 -45.27
C PRO A 129 18.85 6.53 -46.49
N ARG A 130 18.22 6.71 -47.67
CA ARG A 130 18.86 6.35 -48.96
C ARG A 130 18.25 7.00 -50.22
N ARG A 131 18.99 7.98 -50.74
CA ARG A 131 19.48 8.16 -52.14
C ARG A 131 18.48 8.01 -53.30
N ALA A 132 18.20 9.12 -54.00
CA ALA A 132 17.59 9.14 -55.33
C ALA A 132 18.65 9.06 -56.45
N PRO A 133 18.31 8.52 -57.64
CA PRO A 133 19.18 8.46 -58.82
C PRO A 133 19.37 9.82 -59.50
#